data_AF-A0A848UPB3-F1
#
_entry.id   AF-A0A848UPB3-F1
#
_cell.length_a   1.000
_cell.length_b   1.000
_cell.length_c   1.000
_cell.angle_alpha   90.00
_cell.angle_beta   90.00
_cell.angle_gamma   90.00
#
_symmetry.space_group_name_H-M   'P 1'
#
loop_
_entity.id
_entity.type
_entity.pdbx_description
1 polymer ?
#
loop_
_entity_poly.entity_id
_entity_poly.type
_entity_poly.pdbx_seq_one_letter_code
_entity_poly.pdbx_strand_id
1 'polypeptide(L)'
;MGDYKKKNGTTRVGDALRWLVKQGKDVAPELLSVVGSVTGIEQLKDLADKIGKDDKLSEADKELLLEELRYDMLEMEETTKRWVSDNQTESYLTRNIRPLTLAFLTATLFVYIILDSSLEGFKIDSNWIDLLSSLLLLVYGGYFGMRSAEKITKHWKK
;
A
#
# COMPACT_ATOMS: atom_id res chain seq x y z
N MET A 1 5.45 2.24 -3.75
CA MET A 1 6.50 1.80 -2.81
C MET A 1 7.85 2.08 -3.45
N GLY A 2 8.74 2.82 -2.77
CA GLY A 2 10.06 3.18 -3.31
C GLY A 2 10.96 1.97 -3.56
N ASP A 3 11.82 2.06 -4.57
CA ASP A 3 12.85 1.10 -4.95
C ASP A 3 13.84 0.78 -3.81
N TYR A 4 14.22 1.73 -2.96
CA TYR A 4 15.04 1.47 -1.78
C TYR A 4 14.35 0.47 -0.84
N LYS A 5 13.06 0.71 -0.54
CA LYS A 5 12.29 -0.19 0.32
C LYS A 5 12.07 -1.56 -0.31
N LYS A 6 11.91 -1.65 -1.63
CA LYS A 6 11.83 -2.96 -2.32
C LYS A 6 13.13 -3.75 -2.20
N LYS A 7 14.28 -3.07 -2.28
CA LYS A 7 15.60 -3.72 -2.24
C LYS A 7 16.03 -4.10 -0.82
N ASN A 8 15.76 -3.25 0.15
CA ASN A 8 16.27 -3.39 1.51
C ASN A 8 15.21 -3.86 2.52
N GLY A 9 13.93 -3.91 2.13
CA GLY A 9 12.80 -4.24 3.01
C GLY A 9 12.36 -3.07 3.92
N THR A 10 13.13 -1.99 3.95
CA THR A 10 13.06 -0.90 4.93
C THR A 10 13.18 0.47 4.26
N THR A 11 12.66 1.53 4.89
CA THR A 11 12.83 2.91 4.40
C THR A 11 14.19 3.46 4.80
N ARG A 12 14.73 4.44 4.06
CA ARG A 12 16.02 5.06 4.38
C ARG A 12 15.99 5.72 5.75
N VAL A 13 14.93 6.47 6.05
CA VAL A 13 14.72 7.07 7.38
C VAL A 13 14.66 6.01 8.48
N GLY A 14 14.15 4.82 8.16
CA GLY A 14 14.07 3.71 9.09
C GLY A 14 15.41 3.08 9.41
N ASP A 15 16.29 2.99 8.42
CA ASP A 15 17.65 2.52 8.59
C ASP A 15 18.52 3.56 9.31
N ALA A 16 18.30 4.84 9.02
CA ALA A 16 18.91 5.95 9.76
C ALA A 16 18.50 5.94 11.24
N LEU A 17 17.20 5.80 11.56
CA LEU A 17 16.71 5.70 12.94
C LEU A 17 17.35 4.51 13.69
N ARG A 18 17.41 3.34 13.04
CA ARG A 18 18.07 2.16 13.64
C ARG A 18 19.57 2.33 13.81
N TRP A 19 20.22 3.05 12.90
CA TRP A 19 21.63 3.38 13.03
C TRP A 19 21.88 4.32 14.21
N LEU A 20 21.06 5.35 14.42
CA LEU A 20 21.17 6.26 15.57
C LEU A 20 21.02 5.53 16.90
N VAL A 21 20.07 4.60 17.00
CA VAL A 21 19.90 3.75 18.20
C VAL A 21 21.14 2.88 18.45
N LYS A 22 21.74 2.30 17.39
CA LYS A 22 22.99 1.52 17.51
C LYS A 22 24.18 2.35 17.98
N GLN A 23 24.19 3.66 17.70
CA GLN A 23 25.20 4.60 18.21
C GLN A 23 24.97 4.99 19.67
N GLY A 24 23.94 4.45 20.33
CA GLY A 24 23.63 4.72 21.74
C GLY A 24 22.83 6.01 21.96
N LYS A 25 22.23 6.58 20.91
CA LYS A 25 21.37 7.77 21.04
C LYS A 25 19.97 7.38 21.51
N ASP A 26 19.40 8.18 22.41
CA ASP A 26 18.04 7.97 22.92
C ASP A 26 17.01 8.46 21.88
N VAL A 27 16.37 7.51 21.21
CA VAL A 27 15.34 7.76 20.21
C VAL A 27 14.00 7.31 20.79
N ALA A 28 12.96 8.14 20.66
CA ALA A 28 11.64 7.78 21.16
C ALA A 28 11.14 6.46 20.54
N PRO A 29 10.65 5.49 21.36
CA PRO A 29 10.15 4.21 20.87
C PRO A 29 9.01 4.35 19.84
N GLU A 30 8.26 5.45 19.90
CA GLU A 30 7.22 5.78 18.93
C GLU A 30 7.74 6.03 17.52
N LEU A 31 8.97 6.54 17.36
CA LEU A 31 9.57 6.76 16.03
C LEU A 31 9.92 5.42 15.37
N LEU A 32 10.40 4.46 16.18
CA LEU A 32 10.77 3.12 15.71
C LEU A 32 9.55 2.27 15.32
N SER A 33 8.42 2.42 16.03
CA SER A 33 7.19 1.70 15.71
C SER A 33 6.54 2.19 14.42
N VAL A 34 6.59 3.50 14.16
CA VAL A 34 6.04 4.10 12.93
C VAL A 34 6.82 3.62 11.70
N VAL A 35 8.15 3.60 11.77
CA VAL A 35 9.05 3.14 10.67
C VAL A 35 8.68 1.76 10.12
N GLY A 36 8.41 0.79 11.01
CA GLY A 36 8.08 -0.58 10.60
C GLY A 36 6.76 -0.67 9.81
N SER A 37 5.87 0.31 10.01
CA SER A 37 4.52 0.35 9.44
C SER A 37 4.37 1.27 8.22
N VAL A 38 5.44 1.96 7.78
CA VAL A 38 5.35 2.94 6.70
C VAL A 38 5.04 2.25 5.37
N THR A 39 3.81 2.36 4.91
CA THR A 39 3.29 1.86 3.62
C THR A 39 2.99 2.96 2.61
N GLY A 40 2.93 4.23 3.04
CA GLY A 40 2.58 5.36 2.17
C GLY A 40 3.10 6.72 2.63
N ILE A 41 2.89 7.73 1.77
CA ILE A 41 3.41 9.10 1.95
C ILE A 41 2.82 9.78 3.19
N GLU A 42 1.55 9.54 3.53
CA GLU A 42 0.93 10.12 4.74
C GLU A 42 1.64 9.70 6.02
N GLN A 43 2.03 8.42 6.13
CA GLN A 43 2.76 7.91 7.30
C GLN A 43 4.18 8.48 7.39
N LEU A 44 4.81 8.79 6.24
CA LEU A 44 6.09 9.52 6.23
C LEU A 44 5.91 10.97 6.69
N LYS A 45 4.83 11.65 6.31
CA LYS A 45 4.54 13.01 6.80
C LYS A 45 4.29 13.03 8.31
N ASP A 46 3.48 12.08 8.80
CA ASP A 46 3.24 11.92 10.24
C ASP A 46 4.57 11.61 10.99
N LEU A 47 5.50 10.87 10.39
CA LEU A 47 6.85 10.63 10.94
C LEU A 47 7.71 11.90 10.96
N ALA A 48 7.66 12.73 9.91
CA ALA A 48 8.39 14.00 9.86
C ALA A 48 7.96 14.95 10.98
N ASP A 49 6.64 15.05 11.22
CA ASP A 49 6.08 15.87 12.29
C ASP A 49 6.54 15.38 13.68
N LYS A 50 6.64 14.05 13.86
CA LYS A 50 7.14 13.48 15.12
C LYS A 50 8.63 13.72 15.32
N ILE A 51 9.45 13.58 14.28
CA ILE A 51 10.90 13.85 14.34
C ILE A 51 11.14 15.33 14.69
N GLY A 52 10.38 16.24 14.08
CA GLY A 52 10.52 17.68 14.34
C GLY A 52 10.15 18.10 15.77
N LYS A 53 9.25 17.36 16.44
CA LYS A 53 8.80 17.62 17.82
C LYS A 53 9.58 16.86 18.88
N ASP A 54 10.54 16.02 18.48
CA ASP A 54 11.29 15.20 19.42
C ASP A 54 12.38 16.03 20.12
N ASP A 55 12.35 16.11 21.45
CA ASP A 55 13.32 16.89 22.24
C ASP A 55 14.61 16.10 22.57
N LYS A 56 14.64 14.80 22.28
CA LYS A 56 15.77 13.91 22.61
C LYS A 56 16.79 13.83 21.48
N LEU A 57 16.35 14.02 20.24
CA LEU A 57 17.21 14.06 19.07
C LEU A 57 18.00 15.38 19.02
N SER A 58 19.30 15.28 18.73
CA SER A 58 20.09 16.48 18.43
C SER A 58 19.63 17.09 17.11
N GLU A 59 19.82 18.41 16.94
CA GLU A 59 19.45 19.10 15.69
C GLU A 59 20.12 18.48 14.45
N ALA A 60 21.37 18.02 14.57
CA ALA A 60 22.07 17.31 13.50
C ALA A 60 21.42 15.96 13.15
N ASP A 61 20.90 15.24 14.14
CA ASP A 61 20.19 13.97 13.90
C ASP A 61 18.82 14.21 13.27
N LYS A 62 18.12 15.26 13.69
CA LYS A 62 16.84 15.66 13.09
C LYS A 62 17.03 16.00 11.62
N GLU A 63 18.04 16.81 11.30
CA GLU A 63 18.34 17.21 9.93
C GLU A 63 18.63 15.98 9.04
N LEU A 64 19.49 15.07 9.51
CA LEU A 64 19.79 13.81 8.81
C LEU A 64 18.50 12.99 8.56
N LEU A 65 17.69 12.81 9.60
CA LEU A 65 16.46 12.00 9.50
C LEU A 65 15.43 12.63 8.57
N LEU A 66 15.25 13.95 8.64
CA LEU A 66 14.33 14.68 7.77
C LEU A 66 14.81 14.67 6.31
N GLU A 67 16.12 14.69 6.07
CA GLU A 67 16.67 14.58 4.72
C GLU A 67 16.44 13.18 4.12
N GLU A 68 16.72 12.12 4.88
CA GLU A 68 16.46 10.74 4.44
C GLU A 68 14.96 10.50 4.19
N LEU A 69 14.10 11.05 5.06
CA LEU A 69 12.66 11.01 4.91
C LEU A 69 12.22 11.74 3.64
N ARG A 70 12.82 12.90 3.32
CA ARG A 70 12.56 13.63 2.08
C ARG A 70 12.90 12.80 0.84
N TYR A 71 14.03 12.07 0.85
CA TYR A 71 14.36 11.16 -0.24
C TYR A 71 13.33 10.03 -0.37
N ASP A 72 12.92 9.41 0.74
CA ASP A 72 11.87 8.37 0.74
C ASP A 72 10.53 8.90 0.18
N MET A 73 10.15 10.14 0.53
CA MET A 73 8.95 10.79 0.00
C MET A 73 9.06 11.05 -1.50
N LEU A 74 10.15 11.66 -1.95
CA LEU A 74 10.37 12.00 -3.36
C LEU A 74 10.35 10.75 -4.25
N GLU A 75 10.97 9.66 -3.78
CA GLU A 75 10.99 8.39 -4.49
C GLU A 75 9.58 7.77 -4.61
N MET A 76 8.77 7.87 -3.55
CA MET A 76 7.37 7.46 -3.61
C MET A 76 6.51 8.35 -4.49
N GLU A 77 6.75 9.66 -4.50
CA GLU A 77 6.07 10.61 -5.38
C GLU A 77 6.39 10.32 -6.85
N GLU A 78 7.66 10.10 -7.22
CA GLU A 78 8.04 9.76 -8.58
C GLU A 78 7.44 8.42 -9.03
N THR A 79 7.37 7.44 -8.14
CA THR A 79 6.65 6.18 -8.41
C THR A 79 5.16 6.46 -8.66
N THR A 80 4.55 7.32 -7.85
CA THR A 80 3.14 7.69 -7.99
C THR A 80 2.90 8.46 -9.29
N LYS A 81 3.78 9.41 -9.64
CA LYS A 81 3.71 10.16 -10.91
C LYS A 81 3.83 9.24 -12.11
N ARG A 82 4.74 8.25 -12.08
CA ARG A 82 4.82 7.22 -13.12
C ARG A 82 3.50 6.44 -13.23
N TRP A 83 2.96 5.98 -12.11
CA TRP A 83 1.67 5.26 -12.11
C TRP A 83 0.52 6.12 -12.62
N VAL A 84 0.50 7.42 -12.27
CA VAL A 84 -0.50 8.36 -12.77
C VAL A 84 -0.32 8.60 -14.26
N SER A 85 0.92 8.78 -14.74
CA SER A 85 1.27 8.94 -16.15
C SER A 85 0.90 7.69 -16.96
N ASP A 86 1.21 6.50 -16.45
CA ASP A 86 0.86 5.22 -17.07
C ASP A 86 -0.67 5.02 -17.12
N ASN A 87 -1.40 5.63 -16.17
CA ASN A 87 -2.86 5.59 -16.10
C ASN A 87 -3.54 6.80 -16.77
N GLN A 88 -2.76 7.75 -17.34
CA GLN A 88 -3.22 8.94 -18.06
C GLN A 88 -3.49 8.66 -19.55
N THR A 89 -3.77 7.40 -19.92
CA THR A 89 -4.25 7.11 -21.28
C THR A 89 -5.69 7.60 -21.44
N GLU A 90 -6.03 8.31 -22.52
CA GLU A 90 -7.41 8.76 -22.81
C GLU A 90 -8.39 7.60 -23.09
N SER A 91 -7.89 6.37 -23.18
CA SER A 91 -8.70 5.18 -23.44
C SER A 91 -9.66 4.87 -22.29
N TYR A 92 -10.95 4.79 -22.61
CA TYR A 92 -12.02 4.38 -21.70
C TYR A 92 -11.72 3.04 -21.02
N LEU A 93 -11.07 2.10 -21.73
CA LEU A 93 -10.80 0.76 -21.24
C LEU A 93 -9.74 0.77 -20.14
N THR A 94 -8.67 1.55 -20.32
CA THR A 94 -7.59 1.70 -19.32
C THR A 94 -8.14 2.31 -18.03
N ARG A 95 -8.94 3.38 -18.13
CA ARG A 95 -9.55 4.03 -16.96
C ARG A 95 -10.47 3.10 -16.18
N ASN A 96 -11.16 2.20 -16.86
CA ASN A 96 -12.15 1.31 -16.27
C ASN A 96 -11.64 -0.12 -16.09
N ILE A 97 -10.36 -0.41 -16.24
CA ILE A 97 -9.87 -1.79 -16.17
C ILE A 97 -10.19 -2.44 -14.83
N ARG A 98 -10.08 -1.71 -13.71
CA ARG A 98 -10.39 -2.23 -12.36
C ARG A 98 -11.86 -2.63 -12.20
N PRO A 99 -12.86 -1.75 -12.44
CA PRO A 99 -14.26 -2.16 -12.38
C PRO A 99 -14.63 -3.19 -13.45
N LEU A 100 -13.99 -3.18 -14.62
CA LEU A 100 -14.22 -4.19 -15.67
C LEU A 100 -13.70 -5.57 -15.27
N THR A 101 -12.53 -5.67 -14.63
CA THR A 101 -12.02 -6.94 -14.09
C THR A 101 -12.94 -7.49 -13.02
N LEU A 102 -13.45 -6.63 -12.13
CA LEU A 102 -14.46 -7.03 -11.14
C LEU A 102 -15.71 -7.58 -11.85
N ALA A 103 -16.28 -6.82 -12.78
CA ALA A 103 -17.48 -7.23 -13.52
C ALA A 103 -17.27 -8.55 -14.30
N PHE A 104 -16.11 -8.71 -14.93
CA PHE A 104 -15.74 -9.93 -15.65
C PHE A 104 -15.71 -11.14 -14.72
N LEU A 105 -14.98 -11.07 -13.60
CA LEU A 105 -14.89 -12.19 -12.66
C LEU A 105 -16.25 -12.53 -12.05
N THR A 106 -17.08 -11.53 -11.73
CA THR A 106 -18.45 -11.75 -11.24
C THR A 106 -19.32 -12.42 -12.30
N ALA A 107 -19.19 -12.02 -13.57
CA ALA A 107 -19.90 -12.67 -14.67
C ALA A 107 -19.43 -14.11 -14.88
N THR A 108 -18.13 -14.38 -14.79
CA THR A 108 -17.58 -15.75 -14.85
C THR A 108 -18.13 -16.62 -13.73
N LEU A 109 -18.19 -16.10 -12.50
CA LEU A 109 -18.83 -16.81 -11.38
C LEU A 109 -20.29 -17.15 -11.68
N PHE A 110 -21.05 -16.20 -12.22
CA PHE A 110 -22.44 -16.42 -12.58
C PHE A 110 -22.59 -17.52 -13.65
N VAL A 111 -21.73 -17.51 -14.67
CA VAL A 111 -21.69 -18.58 -15.69
C VAL A 111 -21.37 -19.93 -15.05
N TYR A 112 -20.41 -20.00 -14.13
CA TYR A 112 -20.05 -21.25 -13.44
C TYR A 112 -21.24 -21.82 -12.66
N ILE A 113 -21.96 -20.96 -11.92
CA ILE A 113 -23.16 -21.35 -11.17
C ILE A 113 -24.25 -21.89 -12.10
N ILE A 114 -24.49 -21.21 -13.23
CA ILE A 114 -25.48 -21.67 -14.22
C ILE A 114 -25.09 -23.02 -14.80
N LEU A 115 -23.83 -23.20 -15.22
CA LEU A 115 -23.37 -24.44 -15.83
C LEU A 115 -23.45 -25.62 -14.85
N ASP A 116 -23.03 -25.42 -13.60
CA ASP A 116 -23.12 -26.42 -12.53
C ASP A 116 -24.59 -26.79 -12.20
N SER A 117 -25.51 -25.82 -12.31
CA SER A 117 -26.93 -26.05 -12.01
C SER A 117 -27.75 -26.60 -13.19
N SER A 118 -27.31 -26.38 -14.44
CA SER A 118 -28.12 -26.67 -15.64
C SER A 118 -27.72 -27.94 -16.39
N LEU A 119 -26.50 -28.43 -16.20
CA LEU A 119 -25.98 -29.58 -16.93
C LEU A 119 -25.77 -30.76 -15.97
N GLU A 120 -26.64 -31.78 -16.07
CA GLU A 120 -26.45 -33.01 -15.32
C GLU A 120 -25.12 -33.68 -15.67
N GLY A 121 -24.26 -33.89 -14.68
CA GLY A 121 -22.95 -34.52 -14.84
C GLY A 121 -21.78 -33.57 -15.17
N PHE A 122 -22.06 -32.30 -15.46
CA PHE A 122 -21.00 -31.29 -15.54
C PHE A 122 -20.56 -30.94 -14.13
N LYS A 123 -19.30 -31.25 -13.79
CA LYS A 123 -18.68 -30.85 -12.52
C LYS A 123 -17.47 -29.99 -12.81
N ILE A 124 -17.43 -28.83 -12.16
CA ILE A 124 -16.27 -27.94 -12.21
C ILE A 124 -15.22 -28.49 -11.25
N ASP A 125 -13.98 -28.60 -11.70
CA ASP A 125 -12.86 -29.04 -10.87
C ASP A 125 -12.66 -28.06 -9.69
N SER A 126 -12.42 -28.60 -8.49
CA SER A 126 -12.27 -27.80 -7.27
C SER A 126 -11.12 -26.79 -7.38
N ASN A 127 -10.05 -27.10 -8.12
CA ASN A 127 -8.93 -26.19 -8.31
C ASN A 127 -9.35 -24.89 -9.04
N TRP A 128 -10.30 -24.98 -9.97
CA TRP A 128 -10.82 -23.79 -10.68
C TRP A 128 -11.74 -22.96 -9.78
N ILE A 129 -12.50 -23.62 -8.91
CA ILE A 129 -13.34 -22.95 -7.90
C ILE A 129 -12.46 -22.20 -6.91
N ASP A 130 -11.40 -22.84 -6.41
CA ASP A 130 -10.48 -22.25 -5.45
C ASP A 130 -9.71 -21.06 -6.04
N LEU A 131 -9.27 -21.18 -7.30
CA LEU A 131 -8.64 -20.10 -8.03
C LEU A 131 -9.60 -18.92 -8.20
N LEU A 132 -10.82 -19.16 -8.68
CA LEU A 132 -11.82 -18.10 -8.89
C LEU A 132 -12.19 -17.43 -7.57
N SER A 133 -12.41 -18.21 -6.51
CA SER A 133 -12.69 -17.70 -5.16
C SER A 133 -11.56 -16.80 -4.64
N SER A 134 -10.30 -17.23 -4.81
CA SER A 134 -9.13 -16.45 -4.41
C SER A 134 -9.01 -15.12 -5.16
N LEU A 135 -9.24 -15.15 -6.48
CA LEU A 135 -9.23 -13.96 -7.32
C LEU A 135 -10.38 -13.00 -6.96
N LEU A 136 -11.58 -13.52 -6.71
CA LEU A 136 -12.73 -12.72 -6.29
C LEU A 136 -12.46 -12.07 -4.94
N LEU A 137 -11.94 -12.80 -3.95
CA LEU A 137 -11.59 -12.24 -2.65
C LEU A 137 -10.59 -11.09 -2.78
N LEU A 138 -9.55 -11.28 -3.59
CA LEU A 138 -8.54 -10.24 -3.83
C LEU A 138 -9.13 -9.01 -4.52
N VAL A 139 -9.95 -9.19 -5.56
CA VAL A 139 -10.49 -8.07 -6.35
C VAL A 139 -11.60 -7.34 -5.62
N TYR A 140 -12.53 -8.04 -4.96
CA TYR A 140 -13.55 -7.42 -4.11
C TYR A 140 -12.92 -6.74 -2.89
N GLY A 141 -11.98 -7.40 -2.22
CA GLY A 141 -11.24 -6.83 -1.10
C GLY A 141 -10.43 -5.60 -1.49
N GLY A 142 -9.72 -5.65 -2.62
CA GLY A 142 -8.97 -4.51 -3.14
C GLY A 142 -9.86 -3.34 -3.56
N TYR A 143 -10.98 -3.61 -4.24
CA TYR A 143 -11.86 -2.56 -4.77
C TYR A 143 -12.71 -1.88 -3.68
N PHE A 144 -13.31 -2.66 -2.77
CA PHE A 144 -14.20 -2.15 -1.72
C PHE A 144 -13.49 -1.94 -0.38
N GLY A 145 -12.50 -2.78 -0.05
CA GLY A 145 -11.76 -2.70 1.20
C GLY A 145 -10.86 -1.47 1.27
N MET A 146 -10.10 -1.16 0.20
CA MET A 146 -9.30 0.09 0.18
C MET A 146 -10.18 1.34 0.28
N ARG A 147 -11.32 1.37 -0.43
CA ARG A 147 -12.26 2.50 -0.35
C ARG A 147 -12.93 2.64 1.02
N SER A 148 -13.15 1.52 1.72
CA SER A 148 -13.69 1.53 3.08
C SER A 148 -12.65 2.00 4.09
N ALA A 149 -11.41 1.52 3.97
CA ALA A 149 -10.28 1.97 4.80
C ALA A 149 -10.02 3.47 4.64
N GLU A 150 -10.02 4.00 3.40
CA GLU A 150 -9.89 5.44 3.12
C GLU A 150 -10.97 6.31 3.79
N LYS A 151 -12.20 5.79 3.94
CA LYS A 151 -13.28 6.52 4.62
C LYS A 151 -13.10 6.50 6.13
N ILE A 152 -12.71 5.36 6.70
CA ILE A 152 -12.52 5.22 8.14
C ILE A 152 -11.37 6.13 8.61
N THR A 153 -10.24 6.14 7.89
CA THR A 153 -9.09 6.99 8.23
C THR A 153 -9.44 8.49 8.19
N LYS A 154 -10.23 8.94 7.21
CA LYS A 154 -10.69 10.33 7.11
C LYS A 154 -11.59 10.77 8.26
N HIS A 155 -12.41 9.86 8.81
CA HIS A 155 -13.28 10.17 9.94
C HIS A 155 -12.59 10.04 11.30
N TRP A 156 -11.49 9.28 11.39
CA TRP A 156 -10.72 9.14 12.62
C TRP A 156 -9.77 10.31 12.89
N LYS A 157 -9.38 11.07 11.84
CA LYS A 157 -8.60 12.32 11.95
C LYS A 157 -9.49 13.57 12.17
N LYS A 158 -10.75 13.41 12.58
CA LYS A 158 -11.69 14.52 12.88
C LYS A 158 -12.12 14.45 14.34
#